data_AF-A0A2W6XCZ7-F1
#
_entry.id   AF-A0A2W6XCZ7-F1
#
_cell.length_a   1.000
_cell.length_b   1.000
_cell.length_c   1.000
_cell.angle_alpha   90.00
_cell.angle_beta   90.00
_cell.angle_gamma   90.00
#
_symmetry.space_group_name_H-M   'P 1'
#
loop_
_entity.id
_entity.type
_entity.pdbx_description
1 polymer ?
#
loop_
_entity_poly.entity_id
_entity_poly.type
_entity_poly.pdbx_seq_one_letter_code
_entity_poly.pdbx_strand_id
1 'polypeptide(L)' 'MSRATSTSATVSAGCFVCNGATAMWSSKNAQAVAARHHDATGHATWADQVLLIRYGEAQASHPDLFEEITACG' A
#
# COMPACT_ATOMS: atom_id res chain seq x y z
N MET A 1 25.91 -5.96 15.88
CA MET A 1 25.63 -6.44 14.52
C MET A 1 24.19 -6.06 14.17
N SER A 2 23.99 -5.09 13.28
CA SER A 2 22.67 -4.85 12.69
C SER A 2 22.35 -6.04 11.79
N ARG A 3 21.32 -6.82 12.15
CA ARG A 3 20.85 -7.93 11.33
C ARG A 3 20.39 -7.34 10.00
N ALA A 4 21.08 -7.69 8.91
CA ALA A 4 20.64 -7.32 7.56
C ALA A 4 19.17 -7.77 7.41
N THR A 5 18.28 -6.84 7.07
CA THR A 5 16.84 -7.10 7.04
C THR A 5 16.26 -6.53 5.76
N SER A 6 15.67 -7.39 4.94
CA SER A 6 14.83 -6.98 3.81
C SER A 6 13.38 -6.99 4.26
N THR A 7 12.62 -6.00 3.83
CA THR A 7 11.19 -5.87 4.12
C THR A 7 10.45 -5.52 2.85
N SER A 8 9.40 -6.27 2.53
CA SER A 8 8.46 -5.91 1.46
C SER A 8 7.04 -5.95 1.98
N ALA A 9 6.24 -5.00 1.51
CA ALA A 9 4.82 -4.92 1.81
C ALA A 9 4.05 -4.78 0.50
N THR A 10 3.06 -5.66 0.30
CA THR A 10 2.09 -5.55 -0.78
C THR A 10 0.75 -5.25 -0.16
N VAL A 11 0.09 -4.20 -0.63
CA VAL A 11 -1.24 -3.81 -0.15
C VAL A 11 -2.20 -3.84 -1.33
N SER A 12 -3.32 -4.53 -1.13
CA SER A 12 -4.46 -4.55 -2.04
C SER A 12 -5.68 -4.05 -1.29
N ALA A 13 -6.57 -3.33 -1.96
CA ALA A 13 -7.76 -2.78 -1.34
C ALA A 13 -8.91 -2.69 -2.35
N GLY A 14 -10.13 -2.60 -1.82
CA GLY A 14 -11.33 -2.56 -2.64
C GLY A 14 -12.53 -1.96 -1.93
N CYS A 15 -13.64 -1.88 -2.67
CA CYS A 15 -14.90 -1.34 -2.24
C CYS A 15 -16.02 -2.32 -2.58
N PHE A 16 -16.75 -2.79 -1.56
CA PHE A 16 -17.82 -3.78 -1.75
C PHE A 16 -18.97 -3.26 -2.60
N VAL A 17 -19.12 -1.93 -2.72
CA VAL A 17 -20.17 -1.29 -3.51
C VAL A 17 -19.71 -1.06 -4.95
N CYS A 18 -18.49 -0.57 -5.18
CA CYS A 18 -18.02 -0.20 -6.52
C CYS A 18 -17.57 -1.39 -7.37
N ASN A 19 -16.97 -2.42 -6.76
CA ASN A 19 -16.42 -3.57 -7.49
C ASN A 19 -16.57 -4.90 -6.73
N GLY A 20 -17.51 -4.96 -5.78
CA GLY A 20 -17.75 -6.14 -4.96
C GLY A 20 -16.52 -6.55 -4.14
N ALA A 21 -16.26 -7.85 -4.10
CA ALA A 21 -15.10 -8.42 -3.38
C ALA A 21 -13.77 -8.30 -4.17
N THR A 22 -13.78 -7.73 -5.38
CA THR A 22 -12.59 -7.64 -6.22
C THR A 22 -11.73 -6.43 -5.86
N ALA A 23 -10.41 -6.62 -5.80
CA ALA A 23 -9.47 -5.53 -5.54
C ALA A 23 -9.54 -4.46 -6.64
N MET A 24 -9.57 -3.18 -6.25
CA MET A 24 -9.53 -2.03 -7.16
C MET A 24 -8.19 -1.29 -7.11
N TRP A 25 -7.50 -1.37 -5.97
CA TRP A 25 -6.26 -0.64 -5.71
C TRP A 25 -5.18 -1.62 -5.25
N SER A 26 -4.02 -1.61 -5.90
CA SER A 26 -2.89 -2.50 -5.61
C SER A 26 -1.57 -1.73 -5.68
N SER A 27 -1.27 -1.01 -4.61
CA SER A 27 -0.10 -0.14 -4.48
C SER A 27 0.22 0.05 -2.99
N LYS A 28 1.42 0.54 -2.67
CA LYS A 28 1.82 0.81 -1.27
C LYS A 28 0.83 1.74 -0.54
N ASN A 29 0.11 2.61 -1.26
CA ASN A 29 -0.90 3.53 -0.71
C ASN A 29 -2.35 3.04 -0.83
N ALA A 30 -2.61 1.81 -1.28
CA ALA A 30 -3.97 1.31 -1.51
C ALA A 30 -4.88 1.40 -0.27
N GLN A 31 -4.32 1.18 0.93
CA GLN A 31 -5.04 1.38 2.20
C GLN A 31 -5.54 2.82 2.36
N ALA A 32 -4.70 3.82 2.08
CA ALA A 32 -5.06 5.22 2.20
C ALA A 32 -6.14 5.63 1.18
N VAL A 33 -6.08 5.06 -0.03
CA VAL A 33 -7.09 5.27 -1.06
C VAL A 33 -8.45 4.70 -0.64
N ALA A 34 -8.47 3.48 -0.07
CA ALA A 34 -9.69 2.87 0.42
C ALA A 34 -10.31 3.63 1.61
N ALA A 35 -9.48 4.16 2.53
CA ALA A 35 -9.95 5.02 3.62
C ALA A 35 -10.57 6.31 3.08
N ARG A 36 -9.85 7.02 2.20
CA ARG A 36 -10.38 8.25 1.56
C ARG A 36 -11.66 8.00 0.78
N HIS A 37 -11.77 6.85 0.11
CA HIS A 37 -12.99 6.47 -0.61
C HIS A 37 -14.16 6.25 0.34
N HIS A 38 -13.93 5.57 1.48
CA HIS A 38 -14.95 5.41 2.52
C HIS A 38 -15.41 6.77 3.04
N ASP A 39 -14.49 7.65 3.42
CA ASP A 39 -14.82 8.97 3.95
C ASP A 39 -15.61 9.83 2.94
N ALA A 40 -15.31 9.70 1.64
CA ALA A 40 -15.96 10.47 0.59
C ALA A 40 -17.33 9.93 0.16
N THR A 41 -17.57 8.62 0.26
CA THR A 41 -18.76 7.96 -0.32
C THR A 41 -19.65 7.26 0.70
N GLY A 42 -19.14 6.97 1.90
CA GLY A 42 -19.79 6.11 2.89
C GLY A 42 -19.82 4.63 2.52
N HIS A 43 -19.21 4.22 1.40
CA HIS A 43 -19.18 2.82 0.99
C HIS A 43 -18.32 1.96 1.93
N ALA A 44 -18.71 0.71 2.14
CA ALA A 44 -17.88 -0.26 2.84
C ALA A 44 -16.65 -0.63 2.00
N THR A 45 -15.46 -0.32 2.51
CA THR A 45 -14.17 -0.63 1.88
C THR A 45 -13.37 -1.64 2.71
N TRP A 46 -12.39 -2.27 2.08
CA TRP A 46 -11.49 -3.24 2.69
C TRP A 46 -10.05 -3.03 2.21
N ALA A 47 -9.09 -3.46 3.01
CA ALA A 47 -7.67 -3.47 2.64
C ALA A 47 -6.97 -4.70 3.24
N ASP A 48 -6.25 -5.42 2.39
CA ASP A 48 -5.41 -6.55 2.73
C ASP A 48 -3.93 -6.16 2.57
N GLN A 49 -3.13 -6.45 3.59
CA GLN A 49 -1.69 -6.18 3.57
C GLN A 49 -0.92 -7.48 3.84
N VAL A 50 0.02 -7.78 2.94
CA VAL A 50 0.99 -8.86 3.10
C VAL A 50 2.34 -8.25 3.44
N LEU A 51 2.86 -8.55 4.63
CA LEU A 51 4.17 -8.11 5.11
C LEU A 51 5.15 -9.30 5.09
N LEU A 52 6.25 -9.15 4.37
CA LEU A 52 7.34 -10.11 4.32
C LEU A 52 8.59 -9.47 4.93
N ILE A 53 9.13 -10.10 5.96
CA ILE A 53 10.39 -9.70 6.58
C ILE A 53 11.37 -10.87 6.40
N ARG A 54 12.47 -10.61 5.70
CA ARG A 54 13.56 -11.56 5.54
C ARG A 54 14.77 -11.08 6.30
N TYR A 55 15.31 -11.95 7.12
CA TYR A 55 16.46 -11.63 7.94
C TYR A 55 17.72 -12.32 7.43
N GLY A 56 18.86 -11.63 7.52
CA GLY A 56 20.12 -12.06 6.93
C GLY A 56 20.32 -11.57 5.49
N GLU A 57 19.35 -10.86 4.91
CA GLU A 57 19.44 -10.26 3.57
C GLU A 57 19.69 -8.74 3.67
N ALA A 58 20.59 -8.19 2.84
CA ALA A 58 20.82 -6.75 2.77
C ALA A 58 19.56 -6.04 2.26
N GLN A 59 19.21 -4.91 2.89
CA GLN A 59 18.07 -4.11 2.46
C GLN A 59 18.40 -3.40 1.14
N ALA A 60 17.54 -3.54 0.13
CA ALA A 60 17.62 -2.67 -1.04
C ALA A 60 17.22 -1.24 -0.61
N SER A 61 18.04 -0.25 -0.96
CA SER A 61 17.66 1.16 -0.79
C SER A 61 16.42 1.46 -1.65
N HIS A 62 15.42 2.13 -1.09
CA HIS A 62 14.18 2.52 -1.78
C HIS A 62 14.21 4.02 -2.15
N PRO A 63 14.86 4.41 -3.26
CA PRO A 63 14.87 5.81 -3.72
C PRO A 63 13.49 6.28 -4.22
N ASP A 64 12.59 5.35 -4.57
CA ASP A 64 11.25 5.57 -5.13
C ASP A 64 10.21 6.09 -4.11
N LEU A 65 10.56 6.20 -2.83
CA LEU A 65 9.62 6.61 -1.79
C LEU A 65 9.27 8.11 -1.81
N PHE A 66 10.10 8.94 -2.44
CA PHE A 66 9.93 10.41 -2.47
C PHE A 66 10.20 11.07 -3.83
N GLU A 67 10.55 10.32 -4.88
CA GLU A 67 10.71 10.90 -6.21
C GLU A 67 9.33 11.06 -6.89
N GLU A 68 8.99 12.33 -7.16
CA GLU A 68 7.84 12.88 -7.90
C GLU A 68 6.47 12.93 -7.18
N ILE A 69 6.38 13.76 -6.14
CA ILE A 69 5.24 14.70 -6.06
C ILE A 69 5.64 15.91 -6.89
N THR A 70 5.34 15.89 -8.19
CA THR A 70 5.35 17.09 -9.01
C THR A 70 4.26 18.00 -8.44
N ALA A 71 4.66 18.95 -7.60
CA ALA A 71 3.76 19.98 -7.11
C ALA A 71 3.13 20.68 -8.32
N CYS A 72 1.80 20.75 -8.35
CA CYS A 72 1.09 21.58 -9.30
C CYS A 72 1.63 23.01 -9.22
N GLY A 73 2.23 23.48 -10.31
CA GLY A 73 2.32 24.91 -10.64
C GLY A 73 1.03 25.36 -11.32
#